data_AF-A0A2J4ZF64-F1
#
_entry.id   AF-A0A2J4ZF64-F1
#
_cell.length_a   1.000
_cell.length_b   1.000
_cell.length_c   1.000
_cell.angle_alpha   90.00
_cell.angle_beta   90.00
_cell.angle_gamma   90.00
#
_symmetry.space_group_name_H-M   'P 1'
#
loop_
_entity.id
_entity.type
_entity.pdbx_description
1 polymer ?
#
loop_
_entity_poly.entity_id
_entity_poly.type
_entity_poly.pdbx_seq_one_letter_code
_entity_poly.pdbx_strand_id
1 'polypeptide(L)'
;MVHLYITNLLVSVYGVIKRANMQNKIVLFPNGMISGDTLHSFGGLTAEDIARSVLYWDKIAILENNFINIEIFEKSLENSLFSAGIIERHVIQMPSVCDSVMPVLHKLYSDKAFELLNRKDSNYATYGMEGFLKENNTNVIQNSGEIVTLTNSLPLPDKITPMDEILGFREKRKGELRNLITHLNSLENRVASSENQSIELKKAINEIDIACATIIRLFNESKIKFTPSSIDYNFNMKEIFKVASMYYAGASTFLPQTAAQIIGAAAGVVSVFSVKDSIKLSRIDSSNPFNYVGYLSKEFKL
;
A
#
# COMPACT_ATOMS: atom_id res chain seq x y z
N MET A 1 34.31 22.91 -3.20
CA MET A 1 33.21 22.60 -4.14
C MET A 1 33.09 21.09 -4.40
N VAL A 2 34.18 20.40 -4.78
CA VAL A 2 34.21 18.93 -5.00
C VAL A 2 33.82 18.11 -3.75
N HIS A 3 34.24 18.54 -2.56
CA HIS A 3 33.94 17.83 -1.31
C HIS A 3 32.44 17.86 -0.95
N LEU A 4 31.70 18.93 -1.30
CA LEU A 4 30.26 19.04 -1.02
C LEU A 4 29.43 18.16 -1.96
N TYR A 5 29.86 18.05 -3.23
CA TYR A 5 29.23 17.20 -4.24
C TYR A 5 29.38 15.70 -3.90
N ILE A 6 30.57 15.28 -3.46
CA ILE A 6 30.82 13.88 -3.07
C ILE A 6 29.97 13.50 -1.85
N THR A 7 29.83 14.39 -0.86
CA THR A 7 28.99 14.11 0.32
C THR A 7 27.51 14.02 -0.04
N ASN A 8 26.99 14.90 -0.90
CA ASN A 8 25.59 14.84 -1.35
C ASN A 8 25.31 13.60 -2.21
N LEU A 9 26.25 13.21 -3.07
CA LEU A 9 26.13 11.99 -3.88
C LEU A 9 26.17 10.73 -3.00
N LEU A 10 27.06 10.68 -2.01
CA LEU A 10 27.15 9.56 -1.06
C LEU A 10 25.91 9.46 -0.17
N VAL A 11 25.36 10.57 0.31
CA VAL A 11 24.11 10.58 1.11
C VAL A 11 22.91 10.17 0.25
N SER A 12 22.84 10.63 -0.99
CA SER A 12 21.80 10.22 -1.95
C SER A 12 21.89 8.72 -2.26
N VAL A 13 23.09 8.21 -2.58
CA VAL A 13 23.31 6.79 -2.89
C VAL A 13 23.11 5.90 -1.67
N TYR A 14 23.59 6.27 -0.47
CA TYR A 14 23.32 5.53 0.76
C TYR A 14 21.85 5.58 1.16
N GLY A 15 21.18 6.72 0.96
CA GLY A 15 19.74 6.86 1.16
C GLY A 15 18.95 5.93 0.24
N VAL A 16 19.32 5.86 -1.04
CA VAL A 16 18.73 4.96 -2.03
C VAL A 16 18.99 3.49 -1.71
N ILE A 17 20.22 3.11 -1.33
CA ILE A 17 20.60 1.72 -0.98
C ILE A 17 19.92 1.25 0.32
N LYS A 18 19.88 2.09 1.35
CA LYS A 18 19.20 1.76 2.62
C LYS A 18 17.69 1.56 2.41
N ARG A 19 17.09 2.33 1.49
CA ARG A 19 15.68 2.22 1.09
C ARG A 19 15.41 1.00 0.22
N ALA A 20 16.33 0.63 -0.68
CA ALA A 20 16.22 -0.57 -1.51
C ALA A 20 16.20 -1.88 -0.69
N ASN A 21 16.80 -1.89 0.50
CA ASN A 21 16.79 -3.02 1.44
C ASN A 21 15.75 -2.90 2.56
N MET A 22 14.92 -1.85 2.56
CA MET A 22 13.94 -1.63 3.61
C MET A 22 12.74 -2.55 3.44
N GLN A 23 12.26 -3.16 4.53
CA GLN A 23 11.10 -4.04 4.45
C GLN A 23 9.81 -3.23 4.27
N ASN A 24 8.99 -3.65 3.31
CA ASN A 24 7.67 -3.11 3.06
C ASN A 24 6.64 -3.99 3.78
N LYS A 25 5.85 -3.38 4.64
CA LYS A 25 4.92 -4.07 5.53
C LYS A 25 3.53 -3.47 5.38
N ILE A 26 2.50 -4.27 5.58
CA ILE A 26 1.11 -3.79 5.56
C ILE A 26 0.41 -4.12 6.86
N VAL A 27 -0.11 -3.11 7.53
CA VAL A 27 -1.02 -3.28 8.66
C VAL A 27 -2.37 -3.67 8.09
N LEU A 28 -2.75 -4.92 8.27
CA LEU A 28 -3.98 -5.47 7.74
C LEU A 28 -5.05 -5.43 8.82
N PHE A 29 -6.10 -4.64 8.58
CA PHE A 29 -7.16 -4.43 9.54
C PHE A 29 -8.51 -4.79 8.93
N PRO A 30 -9.33 -5.61 9.60
CA PRO A 30 -10.64 -5.94 9.10
C PRO A 30 -11.56 -4.71 9.14
N ASN A 31 -12.20 -4.41 8.01
CA ASN A 31 -13.14 -3.30 7.90
C ASN A 31 -14.31 -3.46 8.88
N GLY A 32 -14.76 -2.33 9.46
CA GLY A 32 -15.97 -2.29 10.29
C GLY A 32 -15.77 -2.77 11.73
N MET A 33 -14.52 -2.82 12.22
CA MET A 33 -14.23 -3.38 13.54
C MET A 33 -14.75 -2.51 14.69
N ILE A 34 -14.38 -1.24 14.75
CA ILE A 34 -14.80 -0.33 15.83
C ILE A 34 -15.07 1.02 15.18
N SER A 35 -16.21 1.62 15.49
CA SER A 35 -16.53 3.00 15.16
C SER A 35 -16.98 3.70 16.44
N GLY A 36 -16.11 4.52 17.04
CA GLY A 36 -16.42 5.32 18.21
C GLY A 36 -16.74 4.44 19.41
N ASP A 37 -18.01 4.47 19.86
CA ASP A 37 -18.50 3.66 20.98
C ASP A 37 -19.11 2.31 20.55
N THR A 38 -19.20 2.03 19.24
CA THR A 38 -19.89 0.84 18.73
C THR A 38 -18.99 -0.12 17.96
N LEU A 39 -19.19 -1.41 18.22
CA LEU A 39 -18.67 -2.51 17.42
C LEU A 39 -19.59 -2.70 16.20
N HIS A 40 -19.06 -2.60 14.98
CA HIS A 40 -19.85 -2.88 13.79
C HIS A 40 -19.64 -4.33 13.32
N SER A 41 -20.54 -4.81 12.46
CA SER A 41 -20.38 -6.12 11.82
C SER A 41 -19.11 -6.10 10.97
N PHE A 42 -18.22 -7.03 11.27
CA PHE A 42 -16.98 -7.23 10.53
C PHE A 42 -17.30 -7.87 9.18
N GLY A 43 -16.86 -7.24 8.09
CA GLY A 43 -17.02 -7.81 6.74
C GLY A 43 -16.06 -8.97 6.44
N GLY A 44 -15.14 -9.29 7.36
CA GLY A 44 -14.01 -10.17 7.11
C GLY A 44 -13.06 -9.62 6.03
N LEU A 45 -11.94 -10.32 5.83
CA LEU A 45 -11.09 -10.10 4.66
C LEU A 45 -11.51 -11.06 3.54
N THR A 46 -11.53 -10.56 2.31
CA THR A 46 -11.73 -11.41 1.14
C THR A 46 -10.44 -12.12 0.75
N ALA A 47 -10.54 -13.22 0.01
CA ALA A 47 -9.38 -13.92 -0.54
C ALA A 47 -8.46 -12.99 -1.37
N GLU A 48 -9.05 -12.00 -2.04
CA GLU A 48 -8.32 -10.99 -2.81
C GLU A 48 -7.50 -10.06 -1.92
N ASP A 49 -8.06 -9.61 -0.78
CA ASP A 49 -7.36 -8.76 0.20
C ASP A 49 -6.13 -9.47 0.76
N ILE A 50 -6.29 -10.76 1.06
CA ILE A 50 -5.22 -11.61 1.57
C ILE A 50 -4.16 -11.85 0.49
N ALA A 51 -4.56 -12.30 -0.71
CA ALA A 51 -3.64 -12.59 -1.81
C ALA A 51 -2.79 -11.36 -2.17
N ARG A 52 -3.42 -10.18 -2.22
CA ARG A 52 -2.76 -8.90 -2.45
C ARG A 52 -1.71 -8.62 -1.37
N SER A 53 -2.11 -8.73 -0.10
CA SER A 53 -1.23 -8.47 1.05
C SER A 53 -0.03 -9.42 1.07
N VAL A 54 -0.27 -10.70 0.76
CA VAL A 54 0.77 -11.74 0.70
C VAL A 54 1.75 -11.49 -0.44
N LEU A 55 1.27 -11.19 -1.65
CA LEU A 55 2.12 -11.06 -2.83
C LEU A 55 3.06 -9.85 -2.77
N TYR A 56 2.54 -8.70 -2.35
CA TYR A 56 3.22 -7.42 -2.56
C TYR A 56 3.95 -6.89 -1.32
N TRP A 57 3.66 -7.39 -0.12
CA TRP A 57 4.36 -6.96 1.08
C TRP A 57 5.30 -8.04 1.62
N ASP A 58 6.41 -7.60 2.21
CA ASP A 58 7.37 -8.48 2.86
C ASP A 58 6.76 -9.12 4.12
N LYS A 59 5.95 -8.34 4.85
CA LYS A 59 5.24 -8.76 6.06
C LYS A 59 3.81 -8.20 6.12
N ILE A 60 2.93 -8.97 6.76
CA ILE A 60 1.59 -8.54 7.15
C ILE A 60 1.63 -8.30 8.67
N ALA A 61 1.49 -7.04 9.07
CA ALA A 61 1.38 -6.62 10.45
C ALA A 61 -0.07 -6.77 10.94
N ILE A 62 -0.23 -7.56 11.99
CA ILE A 62 -1.51 -7.80 12.67
C ILE A 62 -1.50 -7.07 14.01
N LEU A 63 -2.49 -6.21 14.21
CA LEU A 63 -2.70 -5.52 15.47
C LEU A 63 -3.64 -6.35 16.36
N GLU A 64 -3.10 -6.88 17.43
CA GLU A 64 -3.83 -7.69 18.40
C GLU A 64 -3.98 -6.95 19.70
N ASN A 65 -4.89 -7.39 20.54
CA ASN A 65 -4.98 -6.90 21.91
C ASN A 65 -5.29 -8.06 22.86
N ASN A 66 -5.02 -7.86 24.14
CA ASN A 66 -5.25 -8.86 25.19
C ASN A 66 -6.70 -8.92 25.69
N PHE A 67 -7.63 -8.18 25.09
CA PHE A 67 -9.03 -8.08 25.53
C PHE A 67 -10.01 -8.77 24.58
N ILE A 68 -9.90 -8.53 23.26
CA ILE A 68 -10.70 -9.17 22.20
C ILE A 68 -9.76 -9.87 21.24
N ASN A 69 -9.99 -11.17 21.04
CA ASN A 69 -9.36 -11.92 19.97
C ASN A 69 -10.16 -11.76 18.68
N ILE A 70 -9.49 -11.38 17.59
CA ILE A 70 -10.12 -11.18 16.28
C ILE A 70 -9.40 -12.06 15.28
N GLU A 71 -10.13 -13.07 14.81
CA GLU A 71 -9.64 -13.97 13.78
C GLU A 71 -9.68 -13.25 12.43
N ILE A 72 -8.48 -12.90 11.93
CA ILE A 72 -8.31 -12.21 10.64
C ILE A 72 -8.19 -13.22 9.50
N PHE A 73 -7.69 -14.42 9.80
CA PHE A 73 -7.48 -15.50 8.84
C PHE A 73 -8.13 -16.79 9.35
N GLU A 74 -8.42 -17.71 8.44
CA GLU A 74 -8.63 -19.10 8.81
C GLU A 74 -7.35 -19.66 9.47
N LYS A 75 -7.50 -20.43 10.54
CA LYS A 75 -6.37 -20.95 11.35
C LYS A 75 -5.32 -21.73 10.54
N SER A 76 -5.75 -22.52 9.55
CA SER A 76 -4.86 -23.29 8.68
C SER A 76 -3.95 -22.35 7.86
N LEU A 77 -4.56 -21.35 7.23
CA LEU A 77 -3.90 -20.29 6.48
C LEU A 77 -2.98 -19.46 7.38
N GLU A 78 -3.45 -19.07 8.56
CA GLU A 78 -2.66 -18.31 9.53
C GLU A 78 -1.37 -19.05 9.89
N ASN A 79 -1.44 -20.35 10.14
CA ASN A 79 -0.27 -21.18 10.43
C ASN A 79 0.72 -21.22 9.25
N SER A 80 0.22 -21.34 8.02
CA SER A 80 1.07 -21.32 6.81
C SER A 80 1.77 -19.97 6.65
N LEU A 81 1.05 -18.86 6.80
CA LEU A 81 1.61 -17.51 6.70
C LEU A 81 2.58 -17.21 7.84
N PHE A 82 2.30 -17.67 9.06
CA PHE A 82 3.21 -17.53 10.20
C PHE A 82 4.49 -18.35 9.99
N SER A 83 4.37 -19.60 9.55
CA SER A 83 5.51 -20.48 9.27
C SER A 83 6.38 -19.98 8.11
N ALA A 84 5.78 -19.35 7.11
CA ALA A 84 6.48 -18.65 6.03
C ALA A 84 7.13 -17.34 6.48
N GLY A 85 6.95 -16.94 7.75
CA GLY A 85 7.46 -15.70 8.31
C GLY A 85 6.82 -14.48 7.66
N ILE A 86 5.57 -14.55 7.20
CA ILE A 86 4.86 -13.43 6.58
C ILE A 86 4.14 -12.60 7.65
N ILE A 87 3.63 -13.23 8.72
CA ILE A 87 2.92 -12.54 9.80
C ILE A 87 3.90 -11.87 10.78
N GLU A 88 3.61 -10.62 11.13
CA GLU A 88 4.22 -9.86 12.23
C GLU A 88 3.12 -9.44 13.20
N ARG A 89 3.21 -9.82 14.48
CA ARG A 89 2.18 -9.49 15.48
C ARG A 89 2.61 -8.29 16.32
N HIS A 90 1.67 -7.38 16.54
CA HIS A 90 1.81 -6.27 17.47
C HIS A 90 0.71 -6.37 18.52
N VAL A 91 1.09 -6.80 19.73
CA VAL A 91 0.16 -6.92 20.85
C VAL A 91 0.02 -5.57 21.56
N ILE A 92 -1.20 -5.06 21.59
CA ILE A 92 -1.62 -3.86 22.28
C ILE A 92 -2.13 -4.26 23.67
N GLN A 93 -1.57 -3.64 24.70
CA GLN A 93 -1.96 -3.91 26.08
C GLN A 93 -3.12 -2.99 26.49
N MET A 94 -4.27 -3.58 26.77
CA MET A 94 -5.40 -2.87 27.35
C MET A 94 -5.15 -2.59 28.84
N PRO A 95 -5.46 -1.37 29.31
CA PRO A 95 -5.47 -1.06 30.73
C PRO A 95 -6.41 -1.99 31.50
N SER A 96 -6.02 -2.40 32.71
CA SER A 96 -6.83 -3.27 33.56
C SER A 96 -8.12 -2.60 34.05
N VAL A 97 -8.16 -1.27 34.05
CA VAL A 97 -9.34 -0.47 34.42
C VAL A 97 -9.53 0.59 33.33
N CYS A 98 -10.72 0.65 32.74
CA CYS A 98 -11.12 1.71 31.83
C CYS A 98 -12.62 1.97 31.93
N ASP A 99 -13.02 3.24 31.73
CA ASP A 99 -14.42 3.66 31.84
C ASP A 99 -15.24 3.21 30.62
N SER A 100 -14.61 3.12 29.44
CA SER A 100 -15.22 2.57 28.23
C SER A 100 -14.18 1.87 27.35
N VAL A 101 -14.46 0.61 27.00
CA VAL A 101 -13.53 -0.26 26.27
C VAL A 101 -13.34 0.19 24.82
N MET A 102 -14.42 0.54 24.11
CA MET A 102 -14.36 0.79 22.66
C MET A 102 -13.53 2.03 22.31
N PRO A 103 -13.69 3.20 22.97
CA PRO A 103 -12.83 4.36 22.74
C PRO A 103 -11.38 4.12 23.10
N VAL A 104 -11.12 3.34 24.16
CA VAL A 104 -9.75 2.99 24.56
C VAL A 104 -9.09 2.09 23.50
N LEU A 105 -9.80 1.07 23.01
CA LEU A 105 -9.31 0.25 21.90
C LEU A 105 -9.10 1.11 20.65
N HIS A 106 -10.06 1.96 20.29
CA HIS A 106 -9.95 2.85 19.13
C HIS A 106 -8.66 3.68 19.19
N LYS A 107 -8.43 4.33 20.34
CA LYS A 107 -7.24 5.13 20.60
C LYS A 107 -5.96 4.31 20.51
N LEU A 108 -5.90 3.16 21.18
CA LEU A 108 -4.68 2.34 21.22
C LEU A 108 -4.31 1.76 19.85
N TYR A 109 -5.29 1.28 19.08
CA TYR A 109 -5.08 0.82 17.71
C TYR A 109 -4.65 1.97 16.79
N SER A 110 -5.28 3.14 16.90
CA SER A 110 -4.89 4.33 16.14
C SER A 110 -3.46 4.76 16.48
N ASP A 111 -3.13 4.85 17.76
CA ASP A 111 -1.80 5.21 18.23
C ASP A 111 -0.75 4.22 17.72
N LYS A 112 -1.05 2.91 17.76
CA LYS A 112 -0.14 1.89 17.24
C LYS A 112 0.02 1.98 15.73
N ALA A 113 -1.06 2.18 14.98
CA ALA A 113 -0.99 2.36 13.54
C ALA A 113 -0.13 3.58 13.17
N PHE A 114 -0.33 4.73 13.83
CA PHE A 114 0.50 5.92 13.61
C PHE A 114 1.96 5.72 14.03
N GLU A 115 2.23 4.98 15.12
CA GLU A 115 3.59 4.60 15.50
C GLU A 115 4.28 3.82 14.37
N LEU A 116 3.60 2.79 13.83
CA LEU A 116 4.15 1.95 12.77
C LEU A 116 4.34 2.72 11.46
N LEU A 117 3.34 3.50 11.05
CA LEU A 117 3.43 4.36 9.86
C LEU A 117 4.65 5.29 9.97
N ASN A 118 4.88 5.92 11.12
CA ASN A 118 5.98 6.87 11.31
C ASN A 118 7.37 6.25 11.51
N ARG A 119 7.51 4.92 11.40
CA ARG A 119 8.82 4.25 11.50
C ARG A 119 9.73 4.62 10.32
N LYS A 120 11.01 4.81 10.61
CA LYS A 120 12.05 5.16 9.62
C LYS A 120 12.95 3.99 9.22
N ASP A 121 12.81 2.87 9.91
CA ASP A 121 13.56 1.62 9.71
C ASP A 121 12.76 0.56 8.93
N SER A 122 11.48 0.80 8.70
CA SER A 122 10.59 -0.04 7.90
C SER A 122 9.50 0.83 7.29
N ASN A 123 9.01 0.41 6.12
CA ASN A 123 7.88 1.04 5.49
C ASN A 123 6.61 0.29 5.89
N TYR A 124 5.67 0.97 6.56
CA TYR A 124 4.35 0.44 6.83
C TYR A 124 3.33 1.18 5.97
N ALA A 125 2.45 0.40 5.35
CA ALA A 125 1.18 0.86 4.77
C ALA A 125 0.03 0.29 5.62
N THR A 126 -1.20 0.77 5.41
CA THR A 126 -2.41 0.18 6.03
C THR A 126 -3.36 -0.36 4.97
N TYR A 127 -4.11 -1.40 5.29
CA TYR A 127 -5.26 -1.90 4.53
C TYR A 127 -6.49 -1.93 5.43
N GLY A 128 -7.61 -1.36 4.99
CA GLY A 128 -8.88 -1.42 5.75
C GLY A 128 -8.94 -0.57 7.02
N MET A 129 -7.92 0.26 7.29
CA MET A 129 -7.89 1.16 8.46
C MET A 129 -8.43 2.57 8.18
N GLU A 130 -8.83 2.89 6.95
CA GLU A 130 -9.18 4.25 6.56
C GLU A 130 -10.32 4.83 7.41
N GLY A 131 -11.47 4.16 7.40
CA GLY A 131 -12.64 4.63 8.14
C GLY A 131 -12.34 4.77 9.63
N PHE A 132 -11.56 3.81 10.15
CA PHE A 132 -11.11 3.76 11.53
C PHE A 132 -10.20 4.95 11.90
N LEU A 133 -9.20 5.27 11.08
CA LEU A 133 -8.25 6.36 11.35
C LEU A 133 -8.84 7.75 11.09
N LYS A 134 -9.81 7.86 10.18
CA LYS A 134 -10.52 9.12 9.86
C LYS A 134 -11.63 9.45 10.84
N GLU A 135 -12.02 8.49 11.67
CA GLU A 135 -13.15 8.63 12.55
C GLU A 135 -13.04 9.86 13.47
N ASN A 136 -14.16 10.57 13.62
CA ASN A 136 -14.28 11.86 14.34
C ASN A 136 -13.50 13.04 13.76
N ASN A 137 -12.90 12.92 12.56
CA ASN A 137 -12.11 13.98 11.89
C ASN A 137 -10.95 14.57 12.71
N THR A 138 -10.64 14.04 13.89
CA THR A 138 -9.59 14.55 14.79
C THR A 138 -8.19 14.36 14.21
N ASN A 139 -8.02 13.30 13.41
CA ASN A 139 -6.74 12.94 12.80
C ASN A 139 -6.66 13.35 11.33
N VAL A 140 -7.53 14.24 10.86
CA VAL A 140 -7.74 14.52 9.43
C VAL A 140 -7.50 15.99 9.12
N ILE A 141 -6.68 16.26 8.10
CA ILE A 141 -6.54 17.57 7.49
C ILE A 141 -7.18 17.50 6.11
N GLN A 142 -8.32 18.17 5.94
CA GLN A 142 -9.04 18.20 4.66
C GLN A 142 -8.20 18.89 3.57
N ASN A 143 -8.37 18.44 2.33
CA ASN A 143 -7.75 19.03 1.13
C ASN A 143 -6.23 19.25 1.26
N SER A 144 -5.57 18.30 1.93
CA SER A 144 -4.16 18.43 2.31
C SER A 144 -3.32 17.19 1.99
N GLY A 145 -3.91 16.20 1.33
CA GLY A 145 -3.20 15.04 0.77
C GLY A 145 -3.80 14.70 -0.59
N GLU A 146 -3.09 13.94 -1.40
CA GLU A 146 -3.49 13.68 -2.79
C GLU A 146 -3.39 12.20 -3.10
N ILE A 147 -4.44 11.64 -3.71
CA ILE A 147 -4.48 10.23 -4.07
C ILE A 147 -4.03 10.07 -5.50
N VAL A 148 -3.01 9.23 -5.68
CA VAL A 148 -2.69 8.62 -6.96
C VAL A 148 -3.37 7.27 -7.02
N THR A 149 -4.18 7.07 -8.06
CA THR A 149 -4.88 5.82 -8.33
C THR A 149 -4.25 5.14 -9.54
N LEU A 150 -3.83 3.89 -9.34
CA LEU A 150 -3.43 2.96 -10.37
C LEU A 150 -4.57 1.96 -10.59
N THR A 151 -5.44 2.26 -11.55
CA THR A 151 -6.59 1.43 -11.88
C THR A 151 -6.18 0.28 -12.78
N ASN A 152 -6.66 -0.93 -12.50
CA ASN A 152 -6.41 -2.15 -13.30
C ASN A 152 -4.93 -2.41 -13.58
N SER A 153 -4.04 -2.00 -12.69
CA SER A 153 -2.59 -1.99 -12.91
C SER A 153 -1.85 -2.93 -11.98
N LEU A 154 -2.50 -3.43 -10.92
CA LEU A 154 -1.91 -4.39 -10.00
C LEU A 154 -2.49 -5.78 -10.28
N PRO A 155 -1.79 -6.67 -11.00
CA PRO A 155 -2.32 -8.00 -11.29
C PRO A 155 -2.42 -8.83 -10.01
N LEU A 156 -3.55 -9.51 -9.83
CA LEU A 156 -3.77 -10.44 -8.74
C LEU A 156 -4.12 -11.82 -9.28
N PRO A 157 -3.76 -12.90 -8.58
CA PRO A 157 -4.25 -14.22 -8.94
C PRO A 157 -5.77 -14.25 -8.85
N ASP A 158 -6.40 -15.08 -9.67
CA ASP A 158 -7.84 -15.30 -9.59
C ASP A 158 -8.24 -15.74 -8.16
N LYS A 159 -9.47 -15.42 -7.75
CA LYS A 159 -10.00 -15.71 -6.41
C LYS A 159 -10.00 -17.21 -6.08
N ILE A 160 -9.98 -18.07 -7.11
CA ILE A 160 -9.93 -19.52 -6.95
C ILE A 160 -8.49 -20.07 -6.83
N THR A 161 -7.45 -19.26 -7.05
CA THR A 161 -6.06 -19.73 -6.99
C THR A 161 -5.70 -20.13 -5.55
N PRO A 162 -5.22 -21.36 -5.33
CA PRO A 162 -4.84 -21.82 -3.99
C PRO A 162 -3.71 -21.00 -3.37
N MET A 163 -3.76 -20.77 -2.05
CA MET A 163 -2.73 -19.98 -1.36
C MET A 163 -1.33 -20.56 -1.52
N ASP A 164 -1.17 -21.88 -1.53
CA ASP A 164 0.14 -22.51 -1.71
C ASP A 164 0.76 -22.18 -3.08
N GLU A 165 -0.06 -22.05 -4.13
CA GLU A 165 0.39 -21.59 -5.44
C GLU A 165 0.79 -20.11 -5.40
N ILE A 166 0.03 -19.27 -4.68
CA ILE A 166 0.33 -17.86 -4.49
C ILE A 166 1.67 -17.69 -3.76
N LEU A 167 1.90 -18.46 -2.69
CA LEU A 167 3.15 -18.47 -1.93
C LEU A 167 4.33 -18.97 -2.78
N GLY A 168 4.11 -20.03 -3.56
CA GLY A 168 5.11 -20.55 -4.49
C GLY A 168 5.48 -19.56 -5.59
N PHE A 169 4.49 -18.83 -6.12
CA PHE A 169 4.72 -17.74 -7.08
C PHE A 169 5.49 -16.60 -6.44
N ARG A 170 5.07 -16.15 -5.26
CA ARG A 170 5.72 -15.10 -4.48
C ARG A 170 7.20 -15.38 -4.28
N GLU A 171 7.53 -16.59 -3.83
CA GLU A 171 8.92 -16.93 -3.53
C GLU A 171 9.79 -16.92 -4.80
N LYS A 172 9.27 -17.47 -5.91
CA LYS A 172 9.98 -17.49 -7.19
C LYS A 172 10.16 -16.10 -7.80
N ARG A 173 9.21 -15.19 -7.60
CA ARG A 173 9.12 -13.87 -8.26
C ARG A 173 9.28 -12.70 -7.30
N LYS A 174 9.88 -12.95 -6.14
CA LYS A 174 10.01 -11.97 -5.05
C LYS A 174 10.73 -10.69 -5.49
N GLY A 175 11.75 -10.83 -6.35
CA GLY A 175 12.51 -9.68 -6.86
C GLY A 175 11.64 -8.75 -7.70
N GLU A 176 10.84 -9.30 -8.58
CA GLU A 176 9.97 -8.58 -9.51
C GLU A 176 8.78 -7.94 -8.79
N LEU A 177 8.16 -8.67 -7.84
CA LEU A 177 7.12 -8.14 -6.96
C LEU A 177 7.64 -6.96 -6.12
N ARG A 178 8.83 -7.12 -5.53
CA ARG A 178 9.50 -6.07 -4.76
C ARG A 178 9.89 -4.88 -5.62
N ASN A 179 10.26 -5.09 -6.88
CA ASN A 179 10.62 -4.02 -7.80
C ASN A 179 9.43 -3.07 -8.04
N LEU A 180 8.22 -3.61 -8.28
CA LEU A 180 7.02 -2.78 -8.42
C LEU A 180 6.79 -1.91 -7.19
N ILE A 181 6.84 -2.52 -6.00
CA ILE A 181 6.60 -1.82 -4.73
C ILE A 181 7.68 -0.78 -4.46
N THR A 182 8.93 -1.05 -4.84
CA THR A 182 10.02 -0.08 -4.77
C THR A 182 9.77 1.13 -5.65
N HIS A 183 9.29 0.94 -6.89
CA HIS A 183 8.92 2.06 -7.76
C HIS A 183 7.81 2.91 -7.16
N LEU A 184 6.73 2.27 -6.66
CA LEU A 184 5.62 2.95 -5.99
C LEU A 184 6.09 3.79 -4.80
N ASN A 185 6.92 3.22 -3.95
CA ASN A 185 7.43 3.87 -2.75
C ASN A 185 8.46 4.97 -3.05
N SER A 186 9.15 4.86 -4.18
CA SER A 186 10.13 5.86 -4.61
C SER A 186 9.49 7.05 -5.32
N LEU A 187 8.26 6.90 -5.84
CA LEU A 187 7.59 7.87 -6.70
C LEU A 187 7.63 9.27 -6.11
N GLU A 188 7.19 9.39 -4.85
CA GLU A 188 7.08 10.69 -4.19
C GLU A 188 8.43 11.38 -4.05
N ASN A 189 9.40 10.70 -3.45
CA ASN A 189 10.75 11.22 -3.26
C ASN A 189 11.41 11.65 -4.56
N ARG A 190 11.29 10.83 -5.60
CA ARG A 190 11.96 11.06 -6.87
C ARG A 190 11.41 12.29 -7.56
N VAL A 191 10.09 12.40 -7.62
CA VAL A 191 9.45 13.58 -8.22
C VAL A 191 9.78 14.83 -7.41
N ALA A 192 9.69 14.74 -6.08
CA ALA A 192 9.97 15.86 -5.18
C ALA A 192 11.40 16.42 -5.28
N SER A 193 12.38 15.52 -5.40
CA SER A 193 13.81 15.86 -5.41
C SER A 193 14.37 16.15 -6.81
N SER A 194 13.56 15.97 -7.86
CA SER A 194 13.98 16.22 -9.24
C SER A 194 13.98 17.71 -9.56
N GLU A 195 14.99 18.14 -10.32
CA GLU A 195 15.02 19.48 -10.93
C GLU A 195 13.86 19.67 -11.92
N ASN A 196 13.52 18.61 -12.67
CA ASN A 196 12.36 18.60 -13.56
C ASN A 196 11.34 17.54 -13.11
N GLN A 197 10.47 17.97 -12.20
CA GLN A 197 9.45 17.13 -11.59
C GLN A 197 8.49 16.52 -12.63
N SER A 198 8.14 17.27 -13.69
CA SER A 198 7.24 16.81 -14.77
C SER A 198 7.82 15.64 -15.57
N ILE A 199 9.09 15.74 -15.94
CA ILE A 199 9.77 14.65 -16.66
C ILE A 199 9.95 13.44 -15.75
N GLU A 200 10.34 13.67 -14.49
CA GLU A 200 10.56 12.58 -13.55
C GLU A 200 9.25 11.84 -13.21
N LEU A 201 8.12 12.56 -13.08
CA LEU A 201 6.82 11.94 -12.88
C LEU A 201 6.46 10.99 -14.03
N LYS A 202 6.60 11.45 -15.29
CA LYS A 202 6.34 10.62 -16.47
C LYS A 202 7.23 9.38 -16.50
N LYS A 203 8.52 9.55 -16.18
CA LYS A 203 9.48 8.45 -16.11
C LYS A 203 9.11 7.44 -15.03
N ALA A 204 8.79 7.90 -13.82
CA ALA A 204 8.42 7.04 -12.71
C ALA A 204 7.11 6.27 -12.98
N ILE A 205 6.10 6.90 -13.59
CA ILE A 205 4.86 6.23 -14.03
C ILE A 205 5.17 5.15 -15.07
N ASN A 206 6.03 5.43 -16.04
CA ASN A 206 6.42 4.45 -17.05
C ASN A 206 7.20 3.26 -16.46
N GLU A 207 8.04 3.50 -15.44
CA GLU A 207 8.72 2.41 -14.72
C GLU A 207 7.74 1.54 -13.93
N ILE A 208 6.71 2.14 -13.32
CA ILE A 208 5.60 1.41 -12.69
C ILE A 208 4.87 0.56 -13.74
N ASP A 209 4.51 1.12 -14.90
CA ASP A 209 3.88 0.40 -16.01
C ASP A 209 4.70 -0.82 -16.45
N ILE A 210 6.01 -0.65 -16.67
CA ILE A 210 6.93 -1.73 -17.03
C ILE A 210 6.93 -2.84 -15.96
N ALA A 211 6.97 -2.47 -14.67
CA ALA A 211 6.97 -3.43 -13.58
C ALA A 211 5.64 -4.20 -13.50
N CYS A 212 4.51 -3.53 -13.68
CA CYS A 212 3.19 -4.14 -13.77
C CYS A 212 3.09 -5.12 -14.94
N ALA A 213 3.48 -4.69 -16.15
CA ALA A 213 3.51 -5.53 -17.35
C ALA A 213 4.43 -6.76 -17.19
N THR A 214 5.56 -6.60 -16.49
CA THR A 214 6.46 -7.71 -16.16
C THR A 214 5.75 -8.74 -15.30
N ILE A 215 5.06 -8.32 -14.24
CA ILE A 215 4.34 -9.26 -13.36
C ILE A 215 3.20 -9.95 -14.11
N ILE A 216 2.45 -9.25 -14.97
CA ILE A 216 1.43 -9.87 -15.84
C ILE A 216 2.03 -10.97 -16.71
N ARG A 217 3.18 -10.69 -17.34
CA ARG A 217 3.88 -11.71 -18.14
C ARG A 217 4.25 -12.92 -17.29
N LEU A 218 4.75 -12.71 -16.07
CA LEU A 218 5.12 -13.79 -15.15
C LEU A 218 3.94 -14.63 -14.69
N PHE A 219 2.76 -14.04 -14.48
CA PHE A 219 1.52 -14.78 -14.24
C PHE A 219 1.20 -15.71 -15.41
N ASN A 220 1.26 -15.20 -16.64
CA ASN A 220 1.03 -15.98 -17.86
C ASN A 220 2.05 -17.12 -18.03
N GLU A 221 3.34 -16.86 -17.83
CA GLU A 221 4.41 -17.87 -17.85
C GLU A 221 4.18 -18.97 -16.80
N SER A 222 3.63 -18.59 -15.64
CA SER A 222 3.33 -19.51 -14.54
C SER A 222 1.98 -20.21 -14.69
N LYS A 223 1.22 -19.91 -15.76
CA LYS A 223 -0.14 -20.40 -16.02
C LYS A 223 -1.14 -20.09 -14.89
N ILE A 224 -0.85 -19.07 -14.09
CA ILE A 224 -1.76 -18.58 -13.05
C ILE A 224 -2.65 -17.52 -13.71
N LYS A 225 -3.97 -17.75 -13.71
CA LYS A 225 -4.93 -16.74 -14.16
C LYS A 225 -4.84 -15.53 -13.23
N PHE A 226 -4.89 -14.34 -13.82
CA PHE A 226 -4.87 -13.11 -13.06
C PHE A 226 -6.09 -12.25 -13.38
N THR A 227 -6.48 -11.43 -12.42
CA THR A 227 -7.41 -10.33 -12.57
C THR A 227 -6.68 -9.01 -12.38
N PRO A 228 -6.95 -7.99 -13.21
CA PRO A 228 -6.46 -6.66 -12.92
C PRO A 228 -7.11 -6.15 -11.65
N SER A 229 -6.34 -5.44 -10.82
CA SER A 229 -6.86 -4.77 -9.65
C SER A 229 -6.31 -3.35 -9.53
N SER A 230 -7.02 -2.54 -8.75
CA SER A 230 -6.68 -1.14 -8.53
C SER A 230 -5.98 -0.96 -7.19
N ILE A 231 -5.17 0.08 -7.09
CA ILE A 231 -4.56 0.51 -5.84
C ILE A 231 -4.51 2.03 -5.78
N ASP A 232 -4.89 2.58 -4.65
CA ASP A 232 -4.82 4.02 -4.39
C ASP A 232 -3.72 4.29 -3.35
N TYR A 233 -2.85 5.24 -3.68
CA TYR A 233 -1.75 5.70 -2.84
C TYR A 233 -2.02 7.14 -2.44
N ASN A 234 -2.16 7.39 -1.13
CA ASN A 234 -2.21 8.74 -0.59
C ASN A 234 -0.80 9.30 -0.43
N PHE A 235 -0.45 10.30 -1.22
CA PHE A 235 0.79 11.05 -1.10
C PHE A 235 0.57 12.36 -0.37
N ASN A 236 1.62 12.85 0.28
CA ASN A 236 1.54 13.95 1.22
C ASN A 236 2.04 15.28 0.61
N MET A 237 1.91 15.44 -0.71
CA MET A 237 2.75 16.36 -1.48
C MET A 237 1.99 17.08 -2.60
N LYS A 238 1.61 18.32 -2.28
CA LYS A 238 1.03 19.31 -3.20
C LYS A 238 1.82 19.49 -4.49
N GLU A 239 3.14 19.32 -4.47
CA GLU A 239 3.98 19.49 -5.68
C GLU A 239 3.75 18.37 -6.71
N ILE A 240 3.62 17.12 -6.26
CA ILE A 240 3.28 16.01 -7.15
C ILE A 240 1.90 16.24 -7.70
N PHE A 241 0.95 16.67 -6.87
CA PHE A 241 -0.38 17.00 -7.34
C PHE A 241 -0.39 18.18 -8.30
N LYS A 242 0.38 19.24 -8.08
CA LYS A 242 0.47 20.39 -8.99
C LYS A 242 1.02 19.97 -10.35
N VAL A 243 2.10 19.20 -10.36
CA VAL A 243 2.69 18.68 -11.59
C VAL A 243 1.76 17.68 -12.25
N ALA A 244 1.24 16.72 -11.49
CA ALA A 244 0.35 15.71 -12.00
C ALA A 244 -0.97 16.32 -12.48
N SER A 245 -1.55 17.28 -11.78
CA SER A 245 -2.79 17.95 -12.17
C SER A 245 -2.65 18.70 -13.50
N MET A 246 -1.50 19.33 -13.75
CA MET A 246 -1.23 19.95 -15.06
C MET A 246 -1.27 18.95 -16.23
N TYR A 247 -0.94 17.67 -16.00
CA TYR A 247 -0.91 16.64 -17.04
C TYR A 247 -2.05 15.60 -16.95
N TYR A 248 -2.70 15.49 -15.79
CA TYR A 248 -3.54 14.36 -15.37
C TYR A 248 -4.73 14.77 -14.47
N ALA A 249 -4.94 16.05 -14.11
CA ALA A 249 -6.16 16.41 -13.37
C ALA A 249 -7.37 16.31 -14.31
N GLY A 250 -8.38 15.55 -13.87
CA GLY A 250 -9.55 15.25 -14.68
C GLY A 250 -9.28 14.37 -15.91
N ALA A 251 -8.02 14.00 -16.17
CA ALA A 251 -7.59 13.19 -17.30
C ALA A 251 -6.81 11.97 -16.81
N SER A 252 -7.30 10.79 -17.17
CA SER A 252 -6.62 9.55 -16.87
C SER A 252 -5.64 9.21 -17.99
N THR A 253 -4.45 8.72 -17.65
CA THR A 253 -3.47 8.30 -18.67
C THR A 253 -3.39 6.79 -18.73
N PHE A 254 -3.39 6.26 -19.96
CA PHE A 254 -3.21 4.83 -20.16
C PHE A 254 -1.80 4.42 -19.78
N LEU A 255 -1.69 3.27 -19.13
CA LEU A 255 -0.43 2.56 -18.94
C LEU A 255 -0.23 1.66 -20.17
N PRO A 256 0.47 2.11 -21.22
CA PRO A 256 0.42 1.49 -22.54
C PRO A 256 0.92 0.05 -22.54
N GLN A 257 1.95 -0.28 -21.76
CA GLN A 257 2.50 -1.63 -21.75
C GLN A 257 1.55 -2.60 -21.03
N THR A 258 1.08 -2.23 -19.85
CA THR A 258 0.11 -3.03 -19.08
C THR A 258 -1.18 -3.20 -19.88
N ALA A 259 -1.70 -2.13 -20.48
CA ALA A 259 -2.88 -2.18 -21.35
C ALA A 259 -2.70 -3.16 -22.52
N ALA A 260 -1.55 -3.14 -23.21
CA ALA A 260 -1.27 -4.09 -24.29
C ALA A 260 -1.27 -5.55 -23.82
N GLN A 261 -0.71 -5.82 -22.64
CA GLN A 261 -0.70 -7.18 -22.06
C GLN A 261 -2.09 -7.65 -21.63
N ILE A 262 -2.92 -6.77 -21.03
CA ILE A 262 -4.28 -7.11 -20.61
C ILE A 262 -5.21 -7.28 -21.82
N ILE A 263 -5.14 -6.40 -22.82
CA ILE A 263 -5.93 -6.51 -24.04
C ILE A 263 -5.59 -7.81 -24.78
N GLY A 264 -4.32 -8.20 -24.80
CA GLY A 264 -3.87 -9.50 -25.32
C GLY A 264 -4.49 -10.72 -24.62
N ALA A 265 -4.99 -10.56 -23.39
CA ALA A 265 -5.67 -11.60 -22.60
C ALA A 265 -7.22 -11.60 -22.77
N ALA A 266 -7.76 -10.88 -23.76
CA ALA A 266 -9.18 -10.83 -24.15
C ALA A 266 -10.18 -10.14 -23.18
N ALA A 267 -9.70 -9.45 -22.14
CA ALA A 267 -10.57 -8.88 -21.11
C ALA A 267 -11.13 -7.46 -21.42
N GLY A 268 -10.60 -6.74 -22.42
CA GLY A 268 -11.05 -5.37 -22.76
C GLY A 268 -10.81 -4.31 -21.67
N VAL A 269 -10.12 -4.66 -20.59
CA VAL A 269 -9.81 -3.78 -19.46
C VAL A 269 -8.52 -3.01 -19.74
N VAL A 270 -8.53 -1.69 -19.50
CA VAL A 270 -7.37 -0.82 -19.69
C VAL A 270 -6.81 -0.37 -18.34
N SER A 271 -5.49 -0.47 -18.20
CA SER A 271 -4.73 0.02 -17.05
C SER A 271 -4.52 1.52 -17.14
N VAL A 272 -4.71 2.20 -16.02
CA VAL A 272 -4.85 3.65 -15.98
C VAL A 272 -4.17 4.23 -14.74
N PHE A 273 -3.44 5.33 -14.93
CA PHE A 273 -2.98 6.19 -13.86
C PHE A 273 -3.85 7.45 -13.78
N SER A 274 -4.28 7.84 -12.58
CA SER A 274 -5.05 9.05 -12.34
C SER A 274 -4.72 9.67 -10.98
N VAL A 275 -5.02 10.96 -10.82
CA VAL A 275 -4.78 11.69 -9.58
C VAL A 275 -6.04 12.43 -9.16
N LYS A 276 -6.36 12.39 -7.87
CA LYS A 276 -7.54 13.03 -7.26
C LYS A 276 -7.18 13.68 -5.92
N ASP A 277 -7.90 14.73 -5.57
CA ASP A 277 -7.78 15.35 -4.24
C ASP A 277 -8.17 14.37 -3.13
N SER A 278 -7.53 14.50 -1.97
CA SER A 278 -7.83 13.67 -0.82
C SER A 278 -7.56 14.34 0.52
N ILE A 279 -7.67 13.53 1.57
CA ILE A 279 -7.46 13.92 2.95
C ILE A 279 -6.09 13.42 3.41
N LYS A 280 -5.34 14.28 4.10
CA LYS A 280 -4.11 13.91 4.80
C LYS A 280 -4.42 13.52 6.24
N LEU A 281 -3.75 12.50 6.77
CA LEU A 281 -3.80 12.23 8.21
C LEU A 281 -2.82 13.15 8.95
N SER A 282 -3.30 13.86 9.97
CA SER A 282 -2.57 14.93 10.68
C SER A 282 -1.40 14.43 11.53
N ARG A 283 -1.44 13.16 11.94
CA ARG A 283 -0.43 12.52 12.81
C ARG A 283 0.68 11.79 12.06
N ILE A 284 0.72 11.93 10.74
CA ILE A 284 1.70 11.30 9.86
C ILE A 284 2.87 12.27 9.63
N ASP A 285 4.10 11.85 9.95
CA ASP A 285 5.34 12.58 9.69
C ASP A 285 5.51 12.76 8.19
N SER A 286 5.33 13.99 7.69
CA SER A 286 5.49 14.29 6.25
C SER A 286 6.93 14.17 5.76
N SER A 287 7.91 14.05 6.65
CA SER A 287 9.30 13.76 6.27
C SER A 287 9.57 12.28 6.05
N ASN A 288 8.68 11.39 6.51
CA ASN A 288 8.79 9.97 6.21
C ASN A 288 8.17 9.73 4.82
N PRO A 289 8.98 9.36 3.83
CA PRO A 289 8.52 9.36 2.46
C PRO A 289 7.87 8.04 2.03
N PHE A 290 7.56 7.21 3.02
CA PHE A 290 6.88 5.94 2.91
C PHE A 290 5.50 6.00 3.56
N ASN A 291 5.11 7.19 4.03
CA ASN A 291 3.84 7.43 4.65
C ASN A 291 2.74 7.56 3.59
N TYR A 292 2.49 6.46 2.89
CA TYR A 292 1.30 6.31 2.09
C TYR A 292 0.28 5.49 2.88
N VAL A 293 -0.85 6.10 3.18
CA VAL A 293 -2.05 5.34 3.52
C VAL A 293 -2.47 4.71 2.20
N GLY A 294 -2.07 3.46 1.99
CA GLY A 294 -2.58 2.66 0.88
C GLY A 294 -4.08 2.56 1.02
N TYR A 295 -4.81 3.42 0.32
CA TYR A 295 -6.22 3.24 0.13
C TYR A 295 -6.34 2.06 -0.82
N LEU A 296 -6.62 0.89 -0.28
CA LEU A 296 -7.02 -0.21 -1.12
C LEU A 296 -8.53 -0.20 -1.12
N SER A 297 -9.06 0.74 -1.91
CA SER A 297 -10.47 0.79 -2.24
C SER A 297 -10.81 -0.46 -3.03
N LYS A 298 -11.75 -1.24 -2.50
CA LYS A 298 -12.46 -2.25 -3.27
C LYS A 298 -13.32 -1.48 -4.27
N GLU A 299 -12.95 -1.56 -5.55
CA GLU A 299 -13.64 -0.99 -6.72
C GLU A 299 -14.79 -0.02 -6.40
N PHE A 300 -14.63 1.26 -6.78
CA PHE A 300 -15.79 2.04 -7.17
C PHE A 300 -16.40 1.37 -8.41
N LYS A 301 -17.42 0.54 -8.20
CA LYS A 301 -18.37 0.24 -9.26
C LYS A 301 -19.02 1.57 -9.64
N LEU A 302 -18.77 2.02 -10.87
CA LEU A 302 -19.57 3.04 -11.53
C LEU A 302 -21.00 2.52 -11.71
#